data_AF-H0SB44-F1
#
_entry.id   AF-H0SB44-F1
#
_cell.length_a   1.000
_cell.length_b   1.000
_cell.length_c   1.000
_cell.angle_alpha   90.00
_cell.angle_beta   90.00
_cell.angle_gamma   90.00
#
_symmetry.space_group_name_H-M   'P 1'
#
loop_
_entity.id
_entity.type
_entity.pdbx_description
1 polymer ?
#
loop_
_entity_poly.entity_id
_entity_poly.type
_entity_poly.pdbx_seq_one_letter_code
_entity_poly.pdbx_strand_id
1 'polypeptide(L)'
;MTRHHRHHHDSHHHDHHYHGHHHHHCQPAPPTPPTPPPTPPAPALGFADLGVVFNDATRFLEGGLWRNVVEEGGQGLGSVFNYTGDLTVIQDGLKAMVAAGQFSGQTLAHVNKILADITIAQDAAMASVTGGGAFGSIAAAESALRSAHLDILNLVNNDPALAAKATNADGVTGFLQVPQLLPDGVTAATAPKTTLAELGLIFNDAANRLLGGVNESNVDTIQSDVDALIAGLNALVAANPLQFGGLTGVHALAIIDQLALVNTHINGAAGNVDIGRALNDDFLDIIDIVAGDTNLANMAQQNGLKGWAQFGDFLNPTPAYQDNQAQTDFWAMFIAQSNALGKAAIAAVNAGDAAAMAKVTADLMTFKKDVTDFDAAQGGIFQARFDNELLGDQSTLGAEIAKILEGFQTGNKALVAAAADQMHQNAADVGGNNIPVNGGAYNVDGTTAAQVLATTGGGNANAAAVLAEIMAQPSANVIMLPNAAPASQDGAVAAAIAMEGQMMEMSHHHHHHMWA
;
A
#
# COMPACT_ATOMS: atom_id res chain seq x y z
N MET A 1 -39.99 32.70 39.86
CA MET A 1 -40.77 33.68 40.65
C MET A 1 -40.64 35.05 39.99
N THR A 2 -41.77 35.56 39.49
CA THR A 2 -42.25 36.95 39.65
C THR A 2 -41.36 38.08 39.08
N ARG A 3 -41.62 38.56 37.85
CA ARG A 3 -42.61 39.59 37.43
C ARG A 3 -42.17 41.05 37.67
N HIS A 4 -42.21 41.81 36.56
CA HIS A 4 -42.87 43.12 36.37
C HIS A 4 -42.31 44.32 37.19
N HIS A 5 -42.42 45.58 36.79
CA HIS A 5 -43.08 46.34 35.72
C HIS A 5 -42.39 47.73 35.73
N ARG A 6 -42.17 48.40 34.58
CA ARG A 6 -43.08 49.36 33.93
C ARG A 6 -43.34 50.64 34.77
N HIS A 7 -42.90 51.81 34.31
CA HIS A 7 -43.69 53.00 33.88
C HIS A 7 -42.84 54.27 34.16
N HIS A 8 -42.96 55.46 33.56
CA HIS A 8 -43.92 56.10 32.64
C HIS A 8 -43.29 57.41 32.10
N HIS A 9 -43.78 57.85 30.93
CA HIS A 9 -44.04 59.22 30.44
C HIS A 9 -43.13 60.40 30.83
N ASP A 10 -42.69 61.18 29.84
CA ASP A 10 -43.45 62.40 29.54
C ASP A 10 -43.29 62.95 28.12
N SER A 11 -44.37 63.58 27.69
CA SER A 11 -44.74 63.99 26.34
C SER A 11 -44.43 65.47 26.09
N HIS A 12 -44.06 65.84 24.86
CA HIS A 12 -44.39 67.16 24.33
C HIS A 12 -45.04 67.08 22.94
N HIS A 13 -46.27 67.60 22.93
CA HIS A 13 -47.13 67.85 21.78
C HIS A 13 -46.54 68.92 20.86
N HIS A 14 -46.71 68.73 19.55
CA HIS A 14 -47.25 69.80 18.70
C HIS A 14 -48.09 69.20 17.58
N ASP A 15 -49.38 69.54 17.62
CA ASP A 15 -50.36 69.34 16.57
C ASP A 15 -50.04 70.21 15.35
N HIS A 16 -50.05 69.60 14.17
CA HIS A 16 -50.49 70.27 12.95
C HIS A 16 -51.29 69.30 12.09
N HIS A 17 -52.60 69.54 12.02
CA HIS A 17 -53.51 68.93 11.06
C HIS A 17 -53.12 69.30 9.63
N TYR A 18 -52.91 68.30 8.78
CA TYR A 18 -53.07 68.43 7.33
C TYR A 18 -53.76 67.19 6.77
N HIS A 19 -54.89 67.42 6.08
CA HIS A 19 -55.57 66.44 5.25
C HIS A 19 -54.69 66.06 4.05
N GLY A 20 -54.51 64.77 3.80
CA GLY A 20 -53.76 64.24 2.66
C GLY A 20 -54.29 62.88 2.25
N HIS A 21 -54.69 62.79 0.98
CA HIS A 21 -55.39 61.70 0.32
C HIS A 21 -54.76 60.31 0.43
N HIS A 22 -55.61 59.28 0.51
CA HIS A 22 -55.26 57.87 0.34
C HIS A 22 -54.70 57.61 -1.07
N HIS A 23 -53.42 57.24 -1.14
CA HIS A 23 -52.83 56.59 -2.31
C HIS A 23 -52.25 55.23 -1.88
N HIS A 24 -52.83 54.15 -2.41
CA HIS A 24 -52.26 52.82 -2.35
C HIS A 24 -50.99 52.78 -3.21
N HIS A 25 -49.82 52.77 -2.58
CA HIS A 25 -48.56 52.45 -3.23
C HIS A 25 -48.18 50.99 -2.96
N CYS A 26 -48.18 50.17 -4.01
CA CYS A 26 -47.47 48.88 -4.02
C CYS A 26 -45.99 49.13 -3.74
N GLN A 27 -45.44 48.54 -2.68
CA GLN A 27 -44.00 48.51 -2.46
C GLN A 27 -43.34 47.56 -3.49
N PRO A 28 -42.22 47.95 -4.12
CA PRO A 28 -41.41 47.02 -4.92
C PRO A 28 -40.79 45.95 -4.00
N ALA A 29 -40.66 44.73 -4.52
CA ALA A 29 -39.93 43.66 -3.84
C ALA A 29 -38.46 44.07 -3.59
N PRO A 30 -37.85 43.63 -2.47
CA PRO A 30 -36.45 43.91 -2.18
C PRO A 30 -35.54 43.35 -3.29
N PRO A 31 -34.44 44.04 -3.62
CA PRO A 31 -33.52 43.59 -4.66
C PRO A 31 -32.94 42.23 -4.31
N THR A 32 -32.93 41.32 -5.28
CA THR A 32 -32.26 40.03 -5.14
C THR A 32 -30.77 40.24 -4.89
N PRO A 33 -30.14 39.50 -3.96
CA PRO A 33 -28.70 39.55 -3.74
C PRO A 33 -27.96 39.33 -5.06
N PRO A 34 -26.87 40.07 -5.35
CA PRO A 34 -26.08 39.82 -6.54
C PRO A 34 -25.59 38.37 -6.50
N THR A 35 -25.77 37.67 -7.62
CA THR A 35 -25.22 36.34 -7.82
C THR A 35 -23.72 36.38 -7.49
N PRO A 36 -23.18 35.44 -6.70
CA PRO A 36 -21.74 35.36 -6.50
C PRO A 36 -21.07 35.33 -7.89
N PRO A 37 -19.97 36.06 -8.09
CA PRO A 37 -19.22 35.93 -9.33
C PRO A 37 -18.92 34.44 -9.55
N PRO A 38 -19.02 33.94 -10.80
CA PRO A 38 -18.69 32.56 -11.09
C PRO A 38 -17.28 32.30 -10.55
N THR A 39 -17.13 31.21 -9.80
CA THR A 39 -15.81 30.72 -9.40
C THR A 39 -14.95 30.67 -10.66
N PRO A 40 -13.77 31.30 -10.67
CA PRO A 40 -12.85 31.20 -11.79
C PRO A 40 -12.68 29.72 -12.16
N PRO A 41 -12.70 29.36 -13.45
CA PRO A 41 -12.33 28.01 -13.86
C PRO A 41 -11.00 27.64 -13.21
N ALA A 42 -10.87 26.42 -12.72
CA ALA A 42 -9.57 25.93 -12.27
C ALA A 42 -8.55 26.19 -13.39
N PRO A 43 -7.33 26.67 -13.06
CA PRO A 43 -6.31 26.92 -14.07
C PRO A 43 -6.09 25.65 -14.90
N ALA A 44 -6.01 25.80 -16.21
CA ALA A 44 -5.73 24.67 -17.10
C ALA A 44 -4.34 24.11 -16.75
N LEU A 45 -4.27 22.81 -16.52
CA LEU A 45 -3.01 22.11 -16.21
C LEU A 45 -2.03 22.22 -17.39
N GLY A 46 -0.76 22.52 -17.08
CA GLY A 46 0.31 22.49 -18.07
C GLY A 46 0.78 21.07 -18.37
N PHE A 47 1.62 20.90 -19.40
CA PHE A 47 2.14 19.58 -19.79
C PHE A 47 2.85 18.85 -18.65
N ALA A 48 3.69 19.57 -17.89
CA ALA A 48 4.38 19.02 -16.73
C ALA A 48 3.40 18.56 -15.64
N ASP A 49 2.33 19.32 -15.38
CA ASP A 49 1.33 18.95 -14.37
C ASP A 49 0.55 17.70 -14.79
N LEU A 50 0.21 17.58 -16.08
CA LEU A 50 -0.34 16.33 -16.62
C LEU A 50 0.64 15.16 -16.49
N GLY A 51 1.94 15.43 -16.64
CA GLY A 51 2.99 14.44 -16.41
C GLY A 51 3.12 14.02 -14.94
N VAL A 52 2.83 14.90 -13.99
CA VAL A 52 2.76 14.53 -12.56
C VAL A 52 1.58 13.61 -12.30
N VAL A 53 0.42 13.89 -12.90
CA VAL A 53 -0.73 12.98 -12.87
C VAL A 53 -0.39 11.64 -13.54
N PHE A 54 0.45 11.65 -14.59
CA PHE A 54 0.93 10.40 -15.20
C PHE A 54 1.86 9.61 -14.28
N ASN A 55 2.67 10.27 -13.46
CA ASN A 55 3.48 9.60 -12.45
C ASN A 55 2.59 8.90 -11.42
N ASP A 56 1.51 9.54 -10.98
CA ASP A 56 0.51 8.94 -10.09
C ASP A 56 -0.11 7.67 -10.71
N ALA A 57 -0.51 7.76 -11.99
CA ALA A 57 -0.98 6.61 -12.75
C ALA A 57 0.10 5.51 -12.87
N THR A 58 1.37 5.87 -13.05
CA THR A 58 2.49 4.91 -13.08
C THR A 58 2.59 4.17 -11.74
N ARG A 59 2.43 4.91 -10.65
CA ARG A 59 2.53 4.40 -9.28
C ARG A 59 1.46 3.37 -8.93
N PHE A 60 0.25 3.50 -9.49
CA PHE A 60 -0.79 2.48 -9.41
C PHE A 60 -0.51 1.22 -10.23
N LEU A 61 0.38 1.31 -11.23
CA LEU A 61 0.65 0.25 -12.20
C LEU A 61 1.84 -0.65 -11.83
N GLU A 62 2.71 -0.18 -10.94
CA GLU A 62 3.86 -0.92 -10.41
C GLU A 62 3.37 -2.15 -9.62
N GLY A 63 3.82 -3.35 -9.98
CA GLY A 63 3.28 -4.62 -9.45
C GLY A 63 2.03 -5.13 -10.18
N GLY A 64 1.42 -4.30 -11.02
CA GLY A 64 0.16 -4.57 -11.71
C GLY A 64 -1.03 -3.91 -11.02
N LEU A 65 -2.16 -3.84 -11.73
CA LEU A 65 -3.36 -3.24 -11.16
C LEU A 65 -3.99 -4.17 -10.11
N TRP A 66 -4.29 -3.61 -8.94
CA TRP A 66 -5.27 -4.13 -8.00
C TRP A 66 -6.69 -3.97 -8.61
N ARG A 67 -7.37 -5.09 -8.83
CA ARG A 67 -8.61 -5.21 -9.66
C ARG A 67 -9.87 -5.49 -8.87
N ASN A 68 -9.82 -5.36 -7.55
CA ASN A 68 -10.97 -5.61 -6.72
C ASN A 68 -12.07 -4.55 -6.96
N VAL A 69 -13.32 -4.95 -6.85
CA VAL A 69 -14.50 -4.08 -7.05
C VAL A 69 -15.29 -3.89 -5.76
N VAL A 70 -14.77 -4.41 -4.65
CA VAL A 70 -15.34 -4.29 -3.31
C VAL A 70 -14.47 -3.34 -2.51
N GLU A 71 -15.11 -2.34 -1.91
CA GLU A 71 -14.43 -1.45 -0.96
C GLU A 71 -14.23 -2.18 0.36
N GLU A 72 -12.99 -2.24 0.82
CA GLU A 72 -12.64 -2.78 2.13
C GLU A 72 -11.58 -1.88 2.76
N GLY A 73 -11.67 -1.69 4.08
CA GLY A 73 -10.70 -0.89 4.83
C GLY A 73 -10.60 0.58 4.41
N GLY A 74 -11.60 1.14 3.72
CA GLY A 74 -11.54 2.51 3.20
C GLY A 74 -10.45 2.71 2.14
N GLN A 75 -9.97 1.63 1.51
CA GLN A 75 -8.91 1.65 0.49
C GLN A 75 -9.44 1.99 -0.92
N GLY A 76 -10.76 2.14 -1.08
CA GLY A 76 -11.41 2.37 -2.37
C GLY A 76 -11.66 1.09 -3.17
N LEU A 77 -12.06 1.24 -4.44
CA LEU A 77 -12.50 0.15 -5.32
C LEU A 77 -11.36 -0.41 -6.19
N GLY A 78 -10.16 -0.58 -5.65
CA GLY A 78 -9.02 -1.00 -6.46
C GLY A 78 -8.28 0.14 -7.18
N SER A 79 -7.04 -0.14 -7.59
CA SER A 79 -6.17 0.82 -8.29
C SER A 79 -6.62 1.15 -9.72
N VAL A 80 -7.42 0.28 -10.35
CA VAL A 80 -7.89 0.44 -11.74
C VAL A 80 -8.65 1.75 -11.95
N PHE A 81 -9.49 2.15 -10.98
CA PHE A 81 -10.28 3.37 -11.11
C PHE A 81 -9.47 4.64 -10.91
N ASN A 82 -8.49 4.63 -10.00
CA ASN A 82 -7.58 5.76 -9.85
C ASN A 82 -6.72 5.91 -11.11
N TYR A 83 -6.14 4.81 -11.59
CA TYR A 83 -5.38 4.75 -12.84
C TYR A 83 -6.16 5.33 -14.03
N THR A 84 -7.39 4.85 -14.26
CA THR A 84 -8.21 5.31 -15.38
C THR A 84 -8.72 6.74 -15.20
N GLY A 85 -8.94 7.18 -13.96
CA GLY A 85 -9.26 8.56 -13.59
C GLY A 85 -8.13 9.52 -13.96
N ASP A 86 -6.90 9.20 -13.56
CA ASP A 86 -5.70 9.99 -13.88
C ASP A 86 -5.49 10.07 -15.39
N LEU A 87 -5.59 8.93 -16.10
CA LEU A 87 -5.52 8.89 -17.55
C LEU A 87 -6.59 9.75 -18.23
N THR A 88 -7.78 9.87 -17.64
CA THR A 88 -8.85 10.75 -18.16
C THR A 88 -8.46 12.22 -18.04
N VAL A 89 -7.93 12.63 -16.88
CA VAL A 89 -7.43 13.99 -16.65
C VAL A 89 -6.34 14.34 -17.68
N ILE A 90 -5.41 13.42 -17.92
CA ILE A 90 -4.33 13.60 -18.90
C ILE A 90 -4.89 13.69 -20.31
N GLN A 91 -5.81 12.80 -20.68
CA GLN A 91 -6.42 12.79 -22.01
C GLN A 91 -7.13 14.11 -22.32
N ASP A 92 -7.93 14.62 -21.37
CA ASP A 92 -8.67 15.87 -21.53
C ASP A 92 -7.73 17.08 -21.57
N GLY A 93 -6.70 17.11 -20.72
CA GLY A 93 -5.67 18.14 -20.74
C GLY A 93 -4.92 18.20 -22.07
N LEU A 94 -4.46 17.05 -22.59
CA LEU A 94 -3.76 16.98 -23.87
C LEU A 94 -4.66 17.40 -25.04
N LYS A 95 -5.94 16.98 -25.06
CA LYS A 95 -6.92 17.43 -26.07
C LYS A 95 -7.10 18.95 -26.04
N ALA A 96 -7.18 19.55 -24.85
CA ALA A 96 -7.29 21.00 -24.70
C ALA A 96 -6.04 21.72 -25.22
N MET A 97 -4.83 21.20 -24.95
CA MET A 97 -3.57 21.75 -25.45
C MET A 97 -3.43 21.63 -26.98
N VAL A 98 -3.89 20.52 -27.57
CA VAL A 98 -3.97 20.35 -29.04
C VAL A 98 -4.93 21.38 -29.64
N ALA A 99 -6.13 21.54 -29.06
CA ALA A 99 -7.11 22.52 -29.53
C ALA A 99 -6.60 23.98 -29.39
N ALA A 100 -5.77 24.24 -28.38
CA ALA A 100 -5.10 25.52 -28.18
C ALA A 100 -3.86 25.73 -29.09
N GLY A 101 -3.52 24.76 -29.94
CA GLY A 101 -2.39 24.86 -30.88
C GLY A 101 -1.01 24.84 -30.22
N GLN A 102 -0.87 24.23 -29.04
CA GLN A 102 0.39 24.22 -28.28
C GLN A 102 1.45 23.25 -28.85
N PHE A 103 1.05 22.39 -29.79
CA PHE A 103 1.93 21.43 -30.47
C PHE A 103 1.84 21.58 -31.98
N SER A 104 2.94 21.30 -32.69
CA SER A 104 3.00 21.32 -34.14
C SER A 104 3.99 20.28 -34.68
N GLY A 105 3.92 20.00 -35.99
CA GLY A 105 4.86 19.09 -36.65
C GLY A 105 4.91 17.70 -36.01
N GLN A 106 6.13 17.16 -35.83
CA GLN A 106 6.36 15.84 -35.24
C GLN A 106 5.86 15.75 -33.79
N THR A 107 6.03 16.81 -33.00
CA THR A 107 5.53 16.84 -31.62
C THR A 107 4.01 16.69 -31.55
N LEU A 108 3.26 17.30 -32.48
CA LEU A 108 1.81 17.07 -32.57
C LEU A 108 1.48 15.63 -32.96
N ALA A 109 2.25 15.01 -33.86
CA ALA A 109 2.08 13.59 -34.19
C ALA A 109 2.33 12.68 -32.99
N HIS A 110 3.37 12.94 -32.19
CA HIS A 110 3.65 12.22 -30.95
C HIS A 110 2.56 12.40 -29.91
N VAL A 111 2.04 13.63 -29.70
CA VAL A 111 0.92 13.87 -28.77
C VAL A 111 -0.35 13.13 -29.20
N ASN A 112 -0.66 13.10 -30.50
CA ASN A 112 -1.80 12.32 -31.00
C ASN A 112 -1.61 10.82 -30.80
N LYS A 113 -0.37 10.32 -30.86
CA LYS A 113 -0.06 8.92 -30.54
C LYS A 113 -0.20 8.65 -29.04
N ILE A 114 0.30 9.53 -28.17
CA ILE A 114 0.09 9.47 -26.71
C ILE A 114 -1.42 9.41 -26.39
N LEU A 115 -2.25 10.25 -27.03
CA LEU A 115 -3.69 10.21 -26.84
C LEU A 115 -4.31 8.85 -27.23
N ALA A 116 -3.82 8.22 -28.30
CA ALA A 116 -4.26 6.88 -28.69
C ALA A 116 -3.80 5.80 -27.70
N ASP A 117 -2.58 5.90 -27.19
CA ASP A 117 -2.06 4.98 -26.17
C ASP A 117 -2.79 5.12 -24.85
N ILE A 118 -3.18 6.33 -24.45
CA ILE A 118 -4.03 6.54 -23.27
C ILE A 118 -5.37 5.81 -23.45
N THR A 119 -5.99 5.88 -24.63
CA THR A 119 -7.22 5.11 -24.89
C THR A 119 -6.99 3.61 -24.78
N ILE A 120 -5.90 3.08 -25.36
CA ILE A 120 -5.55 1.66 -25.24
C ILE A 120 -5.35 1.27 -23.77
N ALA A 121 -4.63 2.08 -23.00
CA ALA A 121 -4.36 1.82 -21.59
C ALA A 121 -5.64 1.84 -20.74
N GLN A 122 -6.55 2.78 -20.99
CA GLN A 122 -7.86 2.82 -20.33
C GLN A 122 -8.69 1.58 -20.63
N ASP A 123 -8.80 1.19 -21.91
CA ASP A 123 -9.54 0.01 -22.33
C ASP A 123 -8.94 -1.28 -21.74
N ALA A 124 -7.60 -1.38 -21.74
CA ALA A 124 -6.86 -2.51 -21.21
C ALA A 124 -7.01 -2.63 -19.68
N ALA A 125 -6.94 -1.52 -18.95
CA ALA A 125 -7.16 -1.50 -17.50
C ALA A 125 -8.56 -2.02 -17.14
N MET A 126 -9.61 -1.54 -17.83
CA MET A 126 -10.98 -2.02 -17.61
C MET A 126 -11.18 -3.48 -18.06
N ALA A 127 -10.52 -3.88 -19.14
CA ALA A 127 -10.52 -5.27 -19.61
C ALA A 127 -9.88 -6.21 -18.58
N SER A 128 -8.84 -5.77 -17.86
CA SER A 128 -8.17 -6.59 -16.84
C SER A 128 -9.10 -6.98 -15.68
N VAL A 129 -10.10 -6.13 -15.36
CA VAL A 129 -11.15 -6.40 -14.35
C VAL A 129 -12.22 -7.34 -14.88
N THR A 130 -12.56 -7.24 -16.17
CA THR A 130 -13.67 -7.97 -16.80
C THR A 130 -13.24 -9.29 -17.46
N GLY A 131 -12.10 -9.85 -17.06
CA GLY A 131 -11.61 -11.14 -17.56
C GLY A 131 -10.95 -11.08 -18.95
N GLY A 132 -10.58 -9.90 -19.42
CA GLY A 132 -9.83 -9.69 -20.66
C GLY A 132 -10.56 -8.93 -21.77
N GLY A 133 -11.88 -8.77 -21.67
CA GLY A 133 -12.68 -7.94 -22.57
C GLY A 133 -12.32 -8.07 -24.05
N ALA A 134 -12.07 -6.93 -24.71
CA ALA A 134 -11.69 -6.86 -26.14
C ALA A 134 -10.29 -7.45 -26.44
N PHE A 135 -9.45 -7.66 -25.42
CA PHE A 135 -8.10 -8.25 -25.56
C PHE A 135 -8.14 -9.78 -25.44
N GLY A 136 -9.28 -10.37 -25.08
CA GLY A 136 -9.52 -11.82 -25.05
C GLY A 136 -8.99 -12.54 -23.80
N SER A 137 -8.06 -11.95 -23.06
CA SER A 137 -7.60 -12.47 -21.76
C SER A 137 -7.06 -11.35 -20.88
N ILE A 138 -6.98 -11.60 -19.57
CA ILE A 138 -6.32 -10.72 -18.60
C ILE A 138 -4.86 -10.48 -19.02
N ALA A 139 -4.13 -11.54 -19.35
CA ALA A 139 -2.72 -11.46 -19.75
C ALA A 139 -2.50 -10.56 -20.97
N ALA A 140 -3.38 -10.64 -21.97
CA ALA A 140 -3.33 -9.79 -23.15
C ALA A 140 -3.67 -8.32 -22.82
N ALA A 141 -4.63 -8.09 -21.91
CA ALA A 141 -4.94 -6.75 -21.43
C ALA A 141 -3.76 -6.14 -20.66
N GLU A 142 -3.15 -6.88 -19.73
CA GLU A 142 -1.96 -6.45 -18.99
C GLU A 142 -0.77 -6.14 -19.92
N SER A 143 -0.56 -6.98 -20.95
CA SER A 143 0.47 -6.74 -21.96
C SER A 143 0.21 -5.48 -22.79
N ALA A 144 -1.04 -5.23 -23.18
CA ALA A 144 -1.43 -4.02 -23.90
C ALA A 144 -1.30 -2.77 -23.03
N LEU A 145 -1.71 -2.86 -21.76
CA LEU A 145 -1.58 -1.81 -20.77
C LEU A 145 -0.12 -1.40 -20.58
N ARG A 146 0.76 -2.37 -20.32
CA ARG A 146 2.21 -2.16 -20.22
C ARG A 146 2.77 -1.50 -21.49
N SER A 147 2.42 -2.03 -22.66
CA SER A 147 2.96 -1.55 -23.93
C SER A 147 2.57 -0.09 -24.20
N ALA A 148 1.29 0.25 -24.00
CA ALA A 148 0.81 1.62 -24.16
C ALA A 148 1.48 2.58 -23.16
N HIS A 149 1.62 2.15 -21.90
CA HIS A 149 2.25 2.97 -20.86
C HIS A 149 3.72 3.29 -21.17
N LEU A 150 4.50 2.28 -21.59
CA LEU A 150 5.89 2.45 -21.97
C LEU A 150 6.05 3.27 -23.25
N ASP A 151 5.15 3.15 -24.22
CA ASP A 151 5.20 3.95 -25.45
C ASP A 151 4.97 5.44 -25.16
N ILE A 152 4.06 5.77 -24.23
CA ILE A 152 3.86 7.16 -23.77
C ILE A 152 5.17 7.72 -23.20
N LEU A 153 5.79 7.01 -22.26
CA LEU A 153 7.06 7.41 -21.65
C LEU A 153 8.17 7.59 -22.71
N ASN A 154 8.26 6.66 -23.66
CA ASN A 154 9.24 6.72 -24.75
C ASN A 154 9.01 7.92 -25.68
N LEU A 155 7.75 8.24 -26.02
CA LEU A 155 7.42 9.38 -26.88
C LEU A 155 7.76 10.71 -26.21
N VAL A 156 7.43 10.86 -24.92
CA VAL A 156 7.74 12.08 -24.17
C VAL A 156 9.25 12.29 -24.10
N ASN A 157 10.02 11.24 -23.77
CA ASN A 157 11.46 11.40 -23.55
C ASN A 157 12.30 11.50 -24.81
N ASN A 158 11.84 10.90 -25.91
CA ASN A 158 12.56 10.98 -27.18
C ASN A 158 12.13 12.17 -28.06
N ASP A 159 11.08 12.91 -27.67
CA ASP A 159 10.73 14.19 -28.29
C ASP A 159 11.34 15.36 -27.47
N PRO A 160 12.33 16.10 -28.01
CA PRO A 160 12.98 17.17 -27.28
C PRO A 160 12.03 18.30 -26.82
N ALA A 161 10.94 18.54 -27.55
CA ALA A 161 9.97 19.57 -27.18
C ALA A 161 9.04 19.10 -26.06
N LEU A 162 8.67 17.82 -26.02
CA LEU A 162 7.91 17.25 -24.90
C LEU A 162 8.78 17.10 -23.66
N ALA A 163 9.99 16.54 -23.79
CA ALA A 163 10.94 16.41 -22.69
C ALA A 163 11.24 17.76 -22.02
N ALA A 164 11.44 18.83 -22.82
CA ALA A 164 11.65 20.19 -22.28
C ALA A 164 10.42 20.78 -21.57
N LYS A 165 9.22 20.26 -21.84
CA LYS A 165 7.96 20.69 -21.20
C LYS A 165 7.56 19.83 -20.00
N ALA A 166 8.21 18.69 -19.79
CA ALA A 166 7.86 17.72 -18.75
C ALA A 166 8.25 18.19 -17.35
N THR A 167 9.14 19.18 -17.23
CA THR A 167 9.52 19.80 -15.95
C THR A 167 8.83 21.15 -15.78
N ASN A 168 8.12 21.33 -14.67
CA ASN A 168 7.45 22.60 -14.35
C ASN A 168 8.45 23.64 -13.79
N ALA A 169 7.95 24.86 -13.55
CA ALA A 169 8.78 25.97 -13.04
C ALA A 169 9.36 25.72 -11.64
N ASP A 170 8.72 24.85 -10.86
CA ASP A 170 9.16 24.44 -9.53
C ASP A 170 10.18 23.29 -9.57
N GLY A 171 10.54 22.81 -10.77
CA GLY A 171 11.50 21.73 -10.97
C GLY A 171 10.90 20.32 -10.86
N VAL A 172 9.58 20.21 -10.65
CA VAL A 172 8.89 18.92 -10.60
C VAL A 172 8.79 18.36 -12.02
N THR A 173 9.26 17.13 -12.21
CA THR A 173 9.28 16.46 -13.51
C THR A 173 8.18 15.40 -13.57
N GLY A 174 7.29 15.56 -14.54
CA GLY A 174 6.30 14.55 -14.92
C GLY A 174 6.85 13.53 -15.92
N PHE A 175 6.10 12.45 -16.17
CA PHE A 175 6.51 11.36 -17.06
C PHE A 175 7.86 10.73 -16.67
N LEU A 176 8.02 10.45 -15.38
CA LEU A 176 9.21 9.82 -14.83
C LEU A 176 9.44 8.46 -15.49
N GLN A 177 10.72 8.12 -15.65
CA GLN A 177 11.09 6.81 -16.16
C GLN A 177 10.84 5.74 -15.12
N VAL A 178 10.31 4.61 -15.59
CA VAL A 178 10.27 3.37 -14.82
C VAL A 178 11.69 2.84 -14.58
N PRO A 179 11.89 1.94 -13.60
CA PRO A 179 13.19 1.29 -13.37
C PRO A 179 13.80 0.74 -14.67
N GLN A 180 15.13 0.74 -14.79
CA GLN A 180 15.77 0.28 -16.03
C GLN A 180 15.79 -1.24 -16.14
N LEU A 181 15.56 -1.74 -17.35
CA LEU A 181 15.85 -3.14 -17.69
C LEU A 181 17.36 -3.40 -17.64
N LEU A 182 17.73 -4.67 -17.46
CA LEU A 182 19.09 -5.13 -17.74
C LEU A 182 19.45 -4.89 -19.22
N PRO A 183 20.74 -4.65 -19.55
CA PRO A 183 21.17 -4.44 -20.93
C PRO A 183 20.83 -5.62 -21.84
N ASP A 184 20.61 -5.35 -23.14
CA ASP A 184 20.33 -6.37 -24.14
C ASP A 184 21.33 -7.54 -24.09
N GLY A 185 20.79 -8.77 -23.98
CA GLY A 185 21.59 -10.00 -23.90
C GLY A 185 22.14 -10.33 -22.52
N VAL A 186 21.92 -9.47 -21.52
CA VAL A 186 22.18 -9.75 -20.10
C VAL A 186 20.90 -10.29 -19.48
N THR A 187 21.04 -11.31 -18.65
CA THR A 187 19.96 -11.94 -17.87
C THR A 187 20.35 -11.96 -16.40
N ALA A 188 19.39 -12.23 -15.51
CA ALA A 188 19.67 -12.46 -14.09
C ALA A 188 20.86 -13.42 -13.89
N ALA A 189 20.91 -14.51 -14.66
CA ALA A 189 21.97 -15.52 -14.56
C ALA A 189 23.37 -14.96 -14.88
N THR A 190 23.47 -14.03 -15.83
CA THR A 190 24.75 -13.51 -16.35
C THR A 190 25.13 -12.14 -15.79
N ALA A 191 24.19 -11.41 -15.18
CA ALA A 191 24.45 -10.14 -14.51
C ALA A 191 25.46 -10.30 -13.35
N PRO A 192 26.34 -9.31 -13.10
CA PRO A 192 27.17 -9.25 -11.91
C PRO A 192 26.34 -9.26 -10.61
N LYS A 193 26.88 -9.85 -9.53
CA LYS A 193 26.19 -10.04 -8.23
C LYS A 193 27.14 -9.91 -7.03
N THR A 194 28.23 -9.18 -7.20
CA THR A 194 29.31 -9.08 -6.21
C THR A 194 29.09 -7.96 -5.20
N THR A 195 28.18 -7.02 -5.50
CA THR A 195 27.80 -5.91 -4.62
C THR A 195 26.29 -5.76 -4.54
N LEU A 196 25.79 -5.07 -3.49
CA LEU A 196 24.37 -4.77 -3.37
C LEU A 196 23.87 -3.89 -4.53
N ALA A 197 24.70 -2.95 -5.01
CA ALA A 197 24.36 -2.09 -6.13
C ALA A 197 24.15 -2.86 -7.44
N GLU A 198 24.93 -3.92 -7.68
CA GLU A 198 24.77 -4.81 -8.83
C GLU A 198 23.50 -5.66 -8.72
N LEU A 199 23.19 -6.18 -7.54
CA LEU A 199 21.91 -6.85 -7.27
C LEU A 199 20.74 -5.88 -7.54
N GLY A 200 20.89 -4.62 -7.16
CA GLY A 200 19.88 -3.59 -7.43
C GLY A 200 19.56 -3.36 -8.91
N LEU A 201 20.45 -3.72 -9.83
CA LEU A 201 20.15 -3.68 -11.27
C LEU A 201 19.22 -4.82 -11.69
N ILE A 202 19.35 -6.00 -11.06
CA ILE A 202 18.44 -7.13 -11.24
C ILE A 202 17.07 -6.80 -10.63
N PHE A 203 17.06 -6.14 -9.46
CA PHE A 203 15.83 -5.63 -8.85
C PHE A 203 15.09 -4.65 -9.77
N ASN A 204 15.83 -3.71 -10.39
CA ASN A 204 15.23 -2.79 -11.36
C ASN A 204 14.63 -3.51 -12.57
N ASP A 205 15.26 -4.60 -13.05
CA ASP A 205 14.72 -5.41 -14.15
C ASP A 205 13.39 -6.07 -13.75
N ALA A 206 13.35 -6.69 -12.57
CA ALA A 206 12.13 -7.28 -12.01
C ALA A 206 11.02 -6.23 -11.83
N ALA A 207 11.33 -5.11 -11.19
CA ALA A 207 10.40 -4.00 -10.96
C ALA A 207 9.86 -3.43 -12.29
N ASN A 208 10.74 -3.25 -13.28
CA ASN A 208 10.32 -2.84 -14.60
C ASN A 208 9.36 -3.87 -15.21
N ARG A 209 9.69 -5.16 -15.20
CA ARG A 209 8.88 -6.23 -15.81
C ARG A 209 7.53 -6.44 -15.15
N LEU A 210 7.42 -6.10 -13.86
CA LEU A 210 6.16 -6.12 -13.09
C LEU A 210 5.21 -4.99 -13.46
N LEU A 211 5.65 -3.93 -14.14
CA LEU A 211 4.76 -2.87 -14.60
C LEU A 211 3.70 -3.45 -15.55
N GLY A 212 2.44 -3.34 -15.15
CA GLY A 212 1.29 -3.92 -15.86
C GLY A 212 0.88 -5.30 -15.38
N GLY A 213 1.59 -5.92 -14.43
CA GLY A 213 1.23 -7.18 -13.80
C GLY A 213 2.03 -8.40 -14.29
N VAL A 214 1.69 -9.55 -13.72
CA VAL A 214 2.34 -10.84 -13.96
C VAL A 214 1.46 -11.71 -14.84
N ASN A 215 2.03 -12.22 -15.94
CA ASN A 215 1.37 -13.12 -16.86
C ASN A 215 2.34 -14.13 -17.48
N GLU A 216 1.82 -15.04 -18.31
CA GLU A 216 2.59 -16.11 -18.94
C GLU A 216 3.78 -15.64 -19.78
N SER A 217 3.81 -14.37 -20.22
CA SER A 217 4.89 -13.83 -21.06
C SER A 217 6.08 -13.31 -20.25
N ASN A 218 5.89 -12.94 -18.98
CA ASN A 218 6.93 -12.33 -18.15
C ASN A 218 7.25 -13.10 -16.86
N VAL A 219 6.36 -13.98 -16.40
CA VAL A 219 6.47 -14.71 -15.12
C VAL A 219 7.84 -15.38 -14.93
N ASP A 220 8.29 -16.16 -15.91
CA ASP A 220 9.57 -16.90 -15.80
C ASP A 220 10.78 -15.98 -15.64
N THR A 221 10.74 -14.81 -16.29
CA THR A 221 11.86 -13.85 -16.21
C THR A 221 11.86 -13.14 -14.87
N ILE A 222 10.69 -12.69 -14.39
CA ILE A 222 10.56 -12.06 -13.08
C ILE A 222 11.00 -13.03 -11.98
N GLN A 223 10.56 -14.28 -12.03
CA GLN A 223 11.00 -15.32 -11.08
C GLN A 223 12.51 -15.54 -11.13
N SER A 224 13.09 -15.59 -12.33
CA SER A 224 14.54 -15.72 -12.48
C SER A 224 15.31 -14.54 -11.87
N ASP A 225 14.79 -13.33 -12.01
CA ASP A 225 15.36 -12.13 -11.40
C ASP A 225 15.27 -12.20 -9.86
N VAL A 226 14.09 -12.52 -9.33
CA VAL A 226 13.83 -12.66 -7.89
C VAL A 226 14.69 -13.76 -7.26
N ASP A 227 14.79 -14.93 -7.88
CA ASP A 227 15.65 -16.03 -7.42
C ASP A 227 17.13 -15.63 -7.41
N ALA A 228 17.58 -14.88 -8.41
CA ALA A 228 18.95 -14.37 -8.47
C ALA A 228 19.22 -13.33 -7.38
N LEU A 229 18.24 -12.50 -7.03
CA LEU A 229 18.31 -11.56 -5.91
C LEU A 229 18.42 -12.30 -4.58
N ILE A 230 17.54 -13.27 -4.31
CA ILE A 230 17.56 -14.09 -3.09
C ILE A 230 18.92 -14.78 -2.93
N ALA A 231 19.38 -15.49 -3.97
CA ALA A 231 20.66 -16.20 -3.93
C ALA A 231 21.84 -15.24 -3.78
N GLY A 232 21.82 -14.12 -4.50
CA GLY A 232 22.87 -13.10 -4.48
C GLY A 232 22.98 -12.40 -3.13
N LEU A 233 21.86 -12.00 -2.53
CA LEU A 233 21.83 -11.32 -1.24
C LEU A 233 22.27 -12.25 -0.11
N ASN A 234 21.81 -13.51 -0.12
CA ASN A 234 22.30 -14.55 0.80
C ASN A 234 23.83 -14.71 0.71
N ALA A 235 24.38 -14.81 -0.51
CA ALA A 235 25.82 -14.93 -0.72
C ALA A 235 26.58 -13.68 -0.25
N LEU A 236 26.02 -12.48 -0.49
CA LEU A 236 26.62 -11.21 -0.12
C LEU A 236 26.67 -11.03 1.41
N VAL A 237 25.57 -11.36 2.11
CA VAL A 237 25.48 -11.35 3.58
C VAL A 237 26.49 -12.31 4.18
N ALA A 238 26.55 -13.55 3.68
CA ALA A 238 27.49 -14.57 4.16
C ALA A 238 28.96 -14.17 3.94
N ALA A 239 29.26 -13.53 2.81
CA ALA A 239 30.62 -13.08 2.48
C ALA A 239 31.06 -11.84 3.28
N ASN A 240 30.12 -11.01 3.74
CA ASN A 240 30.41 -9.73 4.39
C ASN A 240 29.70 -9.56 5.75
N PRO A 241 29.87 -10.49 6.71
CA PRO A 241 29.09 -10.51 7.95
C PRO A 241 29.26 -9.26 8.83
N LEU A 242 30.36 -8.51 8.68
CA LEU A 242 30.56 -7.25 9.38
C LEU A 242 29.76 -6.08 8.78
N GLN A 243 29.56 -6.08 7.45
CA GLN A 243 28.75 -5.05 6.78
C GLN A 243 27.26 -5.25 7.05
N PHE A 244 26.83 -6.49 7.21
CA PHE A 244 25.46 -6.89 7.55
C PHE A 244 25.31 -7.23 9.04
N GLY A 245 26.11 -6.60 9.91
CA GLY A 245 25.96 -6.75 11.36
C GLY A 245 24.80 -5.91 11.91
N GLY A 246 24.21 -6.35 13.03
CA GLY A 246 23.16 -5.58 13.72
C GLY A 246 21.91 -5.38 12.86
N LEU A 247 21.35 -4.16 12.89
CA LEU A 247 20.09 -3.82 12.21
C LEU A 247 20.15 -4.03 10.69
N THR A 248 21.28 -3.69 10.05
CA THR A 248 21.48 -3.93 8.61
C THR A 248 21.36 -5.41 8.24
N GLY A 249 21.75 -6.32 9.14
CA GLY A 249 21.55 -7.75 8.95
C GLY A 249 20.10 -8.21 9.14
N VAL A 250 19.32 -7.52 9.97
CA VAL A 250 17.88 -7.74 10.12
C VAL A 250 17.17 -7.32 8.84
N HIS A 251 17.45 -6.10 8.36
CA HIS A 251 16.92 -5.56 7.12
C HIS A 251 17.27 -6.40 5.89
N ALA A 252 18.52 -6.86 5.78
CA ALA A 252 18.90 -7.73 4.66
C ALA A 252 18.16 -9.08 4.68
N LEU A 253 17.86 -9.64 5.86
CA LEU A 253 17.03 -10.84 5.96
C LEU A 253 15.58 -10.54 5.57
N ALA A 254 15.01 -9.43 6.06
CA ALA A 254 13.66 -9.01 5.68
C ALA A 254 13.50 -8.85 4.16
N ILE A 255 14.48 -8.25 3.47
CA ILE A 255 14.49 -8.17 2.00
C ILE A 255 14.50 -9.56 1.35
N ILE A 256 15.33 -10.50 1.85
CA ILE A 256 15.37 -11.88 1.33
C ILE A 256 14.02 -12.57 1.47
N ASP A 257 13.39 -12.41 2.64
CA ASP A 257 12.14 -13.05 2.98
C ASP A 257 10.97 -12.46 2.17
N GLN A 258 10.93 -11.13 1.99
CA GLN A 258 9.96 -10.46 1.11
C GLN A 258 10.17 -10.81 -0.37
N LEU A 259 11.41 -10.97 -0.85
CA LEU A 259 11.65 -11.50 -2.19
C LEU A 259 11.12 -12.93 -2.35
N ALA A 260 11.22 -13.75 -1.30
CA ALA A 260 10.61 -15.09 -1.32
C ALA A 260 9.07 -15.01 -1.33
N LEU A 261 8.49 -14.01 -0.67
CA LEU A 261 7.07 -13.72 -0.70
C LEU A 261 6.59 -13.27 -2.09
N VAL A 262 7.36 -12.41 -2.77
CA VAL A 262 7.13 -12.05 -4.18
C VAL A 262 7.00 -13.29 -5.05
N ASN A 263 7.88 -14.29 -4.87
CA ASN A 263 7.79 -15.56 -5.59
C ASN A 263 6.50 -16.33 -5.26
N THR A 264 6.05 -16.35 -4.00
CA THR A 264 4.76 -16.93 -3.60
C THR A 264 3.61 -16.23 -4.33
N HIS A 265 3.58 -14.90 -4.32
CA HIS A 265 2.59 -14.07 -4.99
C HIS A 265 2.56 -14.30 -6.50
N ILE A 266 3.72 -14.27 -7.17
CA ILE A 266 3.85 -14.53 -8.60
C ILE A 266 3.27 -15.91 -8.97
N ASN A 267 3.59 -16.95 -8.20
CA ASN A 267 3.08 -18.31 -8.45
C ASN A 267 1.56 -18.41 -8.25
N GLY A 268 0.97 -17.57 -7.38
CA GLY A 268 -0.46 -17.47 -7.13
C GLY A 268 -1.20 -16.42 -7.96
N ALA A 269 -0.53 -15.74 -8.91
CA ALA A 269 -1.07 -14.54 -9.56
C ALA A 269 -2.29 -14.81 -10.45
N ALA A 270 -2.39 -16.01 -11.04
CA ALA A 270 -3.41 -16.35 -12.01
C ALA A 270 -4.83 -16.23 -11.41
N GLY A 271 -5.57 -15.21 -11.84
CA GLY A 271 -6.95 -14.95 -11.40
C GLY A 271 -7.07 -14.31 -10.02
N ASN A 272 -5.97 -14.05 -9.31
CA ASN A 272 -5.99 -13.32 -8.05
C ASN A 272 -6.20 -11.81 -8.31
N VAL A 273 -7.29 -11.25 -7.80
CA VAL A 273 -7.67 -9.84 -8.03
C VAL A 273 -6.86 -8.86 -7.19
N ASP A 274 -6.28 -9.33 -6.08
CA ASP A 274 -5.51 -8.53 -5.11
C ASP A 274 -3.99 -8.60 -5.35
N ILE A 275 -3.54 -9.42 -6.32
CA ILE A 275 -2.11 -9.65 -6.60
C ILE A 275 -1.31 -8.37 -6.89
N GLY A 276 -1.91 -7.42 -7.62
CA GLY A 276 -1.26 -6.15 -7.94
C GLY A 276 -0.97 -5.33 -6.69
N ARG A 277 -1.84 -5.43 -5.66
CA ARG A 277 -1.59 -4.79 -4.37
C ARG A 277 -0.42 -5.45 -3.65
N ALA A 278 -0.45 -6.78 -3.54
CA ALA A 278 0.56 -7.54 -2.81
C ALA A 278 1.98 -7.33 -3.40
N LEU A 279 2.12 -7.44 -4.72
CA LEU A 279 3.41 -7.21 -5.38
C LEU A 279 3.88 -5.75 -5.29
N ASN A 280 2.94 -4.79 -5.26
CA ASN A 280 3.27 -3.39 -5.08
C ASN A 280 3.84 -3.15 -3.67
N ASP A 281 3.15 -3.64 -2.64
CA ASP A 281 3.55 -3.51 -1.23
C ASP A 281 4.91 -4.21 -0.99
N ASP A 282 5.10 -5.45 -1.47
CA ASP A 282 6.37 -6.17 -1.36
C ASP A 282 7.56 -5.38 -1.93
N PHE A 283 7.40 -4.78 -3.12
CA PHE A 283 8.49 -4.04 -3.77
C PHE A 283 8.78 -2.70 -3.08
N LEU A 284 7.75 -2.02 -2.58
CA LEU A 284 7.91 -0.76 -1.86
C LEU A 284 8.62 -0.96 -0.54
N ASP A 285 8.24 -1.98 0.21
CA ASP A 285 8.91 -2.30 1.47
C ASP A 285 10.39 -2.58 1.25
N ILE A 286 10.73 -3.37 0.23
CA ILE A 286 12.12 -3.62 -0.14
C ILE A 286 12.86 -2.30 -0.45
N ILE A 287 12.22 -1.42 -1.23
CA ILE A 287 12.75 -0.09 -1.58
C ILE A 287 12.97 0.76 -0.33
N ASP A 288 12.01 0.79 0.58
CA ASP A 288 12.00 1.59 1.80
C ASP A 288 13.00 1.06 2.83
N ILE A 289 13.15 -0.27 2.95
CA ILE A 289 14.18 -0.90 3.78
C ILE A 289 15.58 -0.53 3.26
N VAL A 290 15.81 -0.61 1.94
CA VAL A 290 17.10 -0.23 1.33
C VAL A 290 17.40 1.26 1.51
N ALA A 291 16.40 2.13 1.33
CA ALA A 291 16.56 3.57 1.45
C ALA A 291 16.69 4.05 2.91
N GLY A 292 15.95 3.42 3.82
CA GLY A 292 15.90 3.75 5.25
C GLY A 292 17.12 3.26 6.03
N ASP A 293 17.73 2.14 5.63
CA ASP A 293 18.98 1.68 6.23
C ASP A 293 20.18 2.40 5.62
N THR A 294 20.86 3.21 6.43
CA THR A 294 22.02 4.01 5.97
C THR A 294 23.13 3.14 5.36
N ASN A 295 23.37 1.93 5.86
CA ASN A 295 24.39 1.05 5.30
C ASN A 295 23.92 0.44 3.98
N LEU A 296 22.68 -0.04 3.88
CA LEU A 296 22.12 -0.56 2.63
C LEU A 296 22.07 0.53 1.57
N ALA A 297 21.60 1.74 1.89
CA ALA A 297 21.56 2.87 0.98
C ALA A 297 22.96 3.21 0.41
N ASN A 298 23.99 3.20 1.27
CA ASN A 298 25.38 3.38 0.82
C ASN A 298 25.88 2.23 -0.05
N MET A 299 25.52 0.99 0.29
CA MET A 299 25.88 -0.20 -0.49
C MET A 299 25.17 -0.25 -1.85
N ALA A 300 23.93 0.23 -1.93
CA ALA A 300 23.10 0.28 -3.13
C ALA A 300 23.64 1.28 -4.19
N GLN A 301 24.44 2.26 -3.76
CA GLN A 301 25.03 3.30 -4.62
C GLN A 301 26.51 3.01 -4.98
N GLN A 302 27.04 1.86 -4.58
CA GLN A 302 28.43 1.50 -4.85
C GLN A 302 28.74 1.54 -6.36
N ASN A 303 29.96 1.98 -6.69
CA ASN A 303 30.46 2.11 -8.05
C ASN A 303 29.64 3.05 -8.96
N GLY A 304 28.77 3.90 -8.38
CA GLY A 304 27.93 4.82 -9.15
C GLY A 304 26.80 4.15 -9.91
N LEU A 305 26.52 2.87 -9.60
CA LEU A 305 25.36 2.16 -10.14
C LEU A 305 24.08 2.71 -9.50
N LYS A 306 22.98 2.64 -10.26
CA LYS A 306 21.65 3.13 -9.85
C LYS A 306 20.66 1.97 -9.75
N GLY A 307 21.04 0.93 -9.00
CA GLY A 307 20.13 -0.14 -8.62
C GLY A 307 19.13 0.32 -7.54
N TRP A 308 18.12 -0.51 -7.23
CA TRP A 308 17.11 -0.21 -6.20
C TRP A 308 16.38 1.12 -6.45
N ALA A 309 15.94 1.30 -7.70
CA ALA A 309 15.25 2.50 -8.13
C ALA A 309 13.99 2.72 -7.30
N GLN A 310 13.84 3.96 -6.82
CA GLN A 310 12.66 4.39 -6.08
C GLN A 310 11.47 4.47 -7.02
N PHE A 311 10.30 4.08 -6.52
CA PHE A 311 9.03 4.35 -7.18
C PHE A 311 8.63 5.81 -6.98
N GLY A 312 7.77 6.32 -7.85
CA GLY A 312 7.22 7.67 -7.68
C GLY A 312 6.30 7.75 -6.46
N ASP A 313 6.17 8.93 -5.86
CA ASP A 313 5.16 9.13 -4.82
C ASP A 313 3.76 9.20 -5.46
N PHE A 314 2.75 8.72 -4.73
CA PHE A 314 1.37 9.05 -5.07
C PHE A 314 1.15 10.55 -4.96
N LEU A 315 0.32 11.11 -5.84
CA LEU A 315 -0.09 12.51 -5.78
C LEU A 315 -0.91 12.78 -4.51
N ASN A 316 -1.68 11.78 -4.07
CA ASN A 316 -2.40 11.80 -2.80
C ASN A 316 -1.95 10.61 -1.95
N PRO A 317 -1.66 10.80 -0.65
CA PRO A 317 -1.32 9.70 0.22
C PRO A 317 -2.38 8.59 0.19
N THR A 318 -1.95 7.34 0.19
CA THR A 318 -2.86 6.20 0.38
C THR A 318 -3.59 6.36 1.72
N PRO A 319 -4.93 6.27 1.76
CA PRO A 319 -5.66 6.31 3.01
C PRO A 319 -5.20 5.19 3.95
N ALA A 320 -5.16 5.46 5.25
CA ALA A 320 -4.95 4.41 6.24
C ALA A 320 -6.11 3.40 6.23
N TYR A 321 -5.82 2.15 6.56
CA TYR A 321 -6.76 1.04 6.53
C TYR A 321 -7.74 1.13 7.70
N GLN A 322 -9.04 1.23 7.41
CA GLN A 322 -10.08 1.24 8.44
C GLN A 322 -10.38 -0.17 8.94
N ASP A 323 -10.02 -0.44 10.19
CA ASP A 323 -10.21 -1.74 10.80
C ASP A 323 -11.68 -2.04 11.09
N ASN A 324 -12.04 -3.32 10.99
CA ASN A 324 -13.18 -3.88 11.70
C ASN A 324 -12.81 -4.19 13.18
N GLN A 325 -13.77 -4.69 13.97
CA GLN A 325 -13.51 -4.96 15.39
C GLN A 325 -12.43 -6.03 15.61
N ALA A 326 -12.44 -7.13 14.85
CA ALA A 326 -11.47 -8.20 15.00
C ALA A 326 -10.05 -7.72 14.63
N GLN A 327 -9.94 -6.94 13.55
CA GLN A 327 -8.69 -6.29 13.14
C GLN A 327 -8.20 -5.29 14.19
N THR A 328 -9.11 -4.55 14.83
CA THR A 328 -8.76 -3.62 15.91
C THR A 328 -8.15 -4.33 17.11
N ASP A 329 -8.78 -5.41 17.55
CA ASP A 329 -8.30 -6.20 18.68
C ASP A 329 -6.98 -6.91 18.33
N PHE A 330 -6.86 -7.37 17.07
CA PHE A 330 -5.63 -7.96 16.55
C PHE A 330 -4.46 -6.97 16.56
N TRP A 331 -4.58 -5.79 15.94
CA TRP A 331 -3.50 -4.81 15.89
C TRP A 331 -3.09 -4.31 17.27
N ALA A 332 -4.06 -4.11 18.17
CA ALA A 332 -3.77 -3.79 19.56
C ALA A 332 -2.93 -4.87 20.24
N MET A 333 -3.19 -6.15 19.95
CA MET A 333 -2.42 -7.27 20.46
C MET A 333 -1.05 -7.39 19.78
N PHE A 334 -1.00 -7.25 18.46
CA PHE A 334 0.23 -7.30 17.66
C PHE A 334 1.26 -6.28 18.17
N ILE A 335 0.84 -5.02 18.34
CA ILE A 335 1.69 -3.94 18.88
C ILE A 335 2.13 -4.26 20.30
N ALA A 336 1.19 -4.67 21.15
CA ALA A 336 1.48 -4.99 22.54
C ALA A 336 2.49 -6.14 22.69
N GLN A 337 2.31 -7.22 21.93
CA GLN A 337 3.17 -8.40 21.97
C GLN A 337 4.55 -8.12 21.39
N SER A 338 4.63 -7.43 20.26
CA SER A 338 5.90 -6.98 19.66
C SER A 338 6.75 -6.22 20.70
N ASN A 339 6.14 -5.25 21.38
CA ASN A 339 6.81 -4.45 22.39
C ASN A 339 7.18 -5.24 23.66
N ALA A 340 6.28 -6.09 24.14
CA ALA A 340 6.49 -6.86 25.36
C ALA A 340 7.54 -7.96 25.17
N LEU A 341 7.47 -8.70 24.07
CA LEU A 341 8.38 -9.80 23.75
C LEU A 341 9.78 -9.27 23.38
N GLY A 342 9.88 -8.18 22.63
CA GLY A 342 11.16 -7.50 22.38
C GLY A 342 11.87 -7.10 23.68
N LYS A 343 11.15 -6.46 24.61
CA LYS A 343 11.68 -6.10 25.94
C LYS A 343 12.10 -7.34 26.74
N ALA A 344 11.30 -8.40 26.72
CA ALA A 344 11.60 -9.65 27.41
C ALA A 344 12.85 -10.33 26.82
N ALA A 345 13.02 -10.31 25.50
CA ALA A 345 14.19 -10.85 24.82
C ALA A 345 15.47 -10.13 25.23
N ILE A 346 15.46 -8.79 25.19
CA ILE A 346 16.58 -7.95 25.64
C ILE A 346 16.93 -8.27 27.10
N ALA A 347 15.93 -8.37 27.98
CA ALA A 347 16.17 -8.68 29.40
C ALA A 347 16.80 -10.06 29.59
N ALA A 348 16.27 -11.09 28.91
CA ALA A 348 16.73 -12.47 29.01
C ALA A 348 18.19 -12.62 28.55
N VAL A 349 18.54 -12.07 27.38
CA VAL A 349 19.92 -12.16 26.87
C VAL A 349 20.90 -11.33 27.70
N ASN A 350 20.47 -10.19 28.24
CA ASN A 350 21.33 -9.36 29.09
C ASN A 350 21.70 -10.05 30.40
N ALA A 351 20.74 -10.76 31.00
CA ALA A 351 20.94 -11.57 32.21
C ALA A 351 21.72 -12.86 31.94
N GLY A 352 21.79 -13.32 30.68
CA GLY A 352 22.32 -14.65 30.35
C GLY A 352 21.43 -15.78 30.89
N ASP A 353 20.12 -15.52 31.04
CA ASP A 353 19.17 -16.46 31.62
C ASP A 353 18.62 -17.40 30.54
N ALA A 354 19.14 -18.62 30.49
CA ALA A 354 18.74 -19.63 29.52
C ALA A 354 17.26 -20.04 29.65
N ALA A 355 16.70 -20.05 30.86
CA ALA A 355 15.29 -20.40 31.06
C ALA A 355 14.37 -19.28 30.55
N ALA A 356 14.75 -18.02 30.81
CA ALA A 356 14.03 -16.87 30.25
C ALA A 356 14.13 -16.83 28.72
N MET A 357 15.31 -17.06 28.13
CA MET A 357 15.47 -17.11 26.67
C MET A 357 14.64 -18.23 26.03
N ALA A 358 14.59 -19.41 26.66
CA ALA A 358 13.75 -20.52 26.19
C ALA A 358 12.25 -20.19 26.27
N LYS A 359 11.81 -19.51 27.34
CA LYS A 359 10.42 -19.05 27.45
C LYS A 359 10.08 -18.03 26.36
N VAL A 360 10.92 -17.00 26.20
CA VAL A 360 10.70 -15.96 25.17
C VAL A 360 10.70 -16.59 23.78
N THR A 361 11.57 -17.57 23.51
CA THR A 361 11.56 -18.32 22.24
C THR A 361 10.21 -18.99 21.98
N ALA A 362 9.65 -19.68 22.99
CA ALA A 362 8.34 -20.31 22.84
C ALA A 362 7.21 -19.28 22.62
N ASP A 363 7.25 -18.16 23.35
CA ASP A 363 6.27 -17.10 23.21
C ASP A 363 6.34 -16.43 21.82
N LEU A 364 7.55 -16.16 21.29
CA LEU A 364 7.75 -15.61 19.93
C LEU A 364 7.26 -16.56 18.84
N MET A 365 7.51 -17.87 18.96
CA MET A 365 7.03 -18.85 17.98
C MET A 365 5.51 -18.98 18.00
N THR A 366 4.90 -18.83 19.18
CA THR A 366 3.44 -18.78 19.31
C THR A 366 2.89 -17.51 18.68
N PHE A 367 3.46 -16.35 19.01
CA PHE A 367 3.09 -15.06 18.42
C PHE A 367 3.14 -15.07 16.89
N LYS A 368 4.25 -15.54 16.31
CA LYS A 368 4.40 -15.68 14.86
C LYS A 368 3.29 -16.54 14.25
N LYS A 369 2.98 -17.67 14.88
CA LYS A 369 1.91 -18.55 14.40
C LYS A 369 0.55 -17.87 14.47
N ASP A 370 0.24 -17.22 15.58
CA ASP A 370 -1.08 -16.61 15.80
C ASP A 370 -1.32 -15.46 14.82
N VAL A 371 -0.29 -14.68 14.46
CA VAL A 371 -0.43 -13.62 13.46
C VAL A 371 -0.62 -14.16 12.05
N THR A 372 0.12 -15.20 11.67
CA THR A 372 -0.04 -15.86 10.37
C THR A 372 -1.41 -16.51 10.22
N ASP A 373 -1.91 -17.14 11.28
CA ASP A 373 -3.23 -17.76 11.26
C ASP A 373 -4.35 -16.70 11.16
N PHE A 374 -4.19 -15.53 11.82
CA PHE A 374 -5.15 -14.45 11.73
C PHE A 374 -5.20 -13.84 10.32
N ASP A 375 -4.03 -13.57 9.75
CA ASP A 375 -3.89 -12.99 8.43
C ASP A 375 -4.55 -13.86 7.34
N ALA A 376 -4.20 -15.15 7.32
CA ALA A 376 -4.84 -16.13 6.44
C ALA A 376 -6.36 -16.26 6.65
N ALA A 377 -6.86 -16.00 7.86
CA ALA A 377 -8.28 -16.02 8.16
C ALA A 377 -9.02 -14.75 7.70
N GLN A 378 -8.33 -13.61 7.53
CA GLN A 378 -8.92 -12.42 6.94
C GLN A 378 -9.04 -12.56 5.42
N GLY A 379 -7.96 -12.99 4.75
CA GLY A 379 -7.91 -13.09 3.30
C GLY A 379 -8.08 -11.74 2.58
N GLY A 380 -8.37 -11.80 1.28
CA GLY A 380 -8.71 -10.62 0.47
C GLY A 380 -7.65 -9.54 0.50
N ILE A 381 -8.09 -8.27 0.56
CA ILE A 381 -7.18 -7.13 0.55
C ILE A 381 -6.41 -6.99 1.87
N PHE A 382 -6.96 -7.44 3.00
CA PHE A 382 -6.23 -7.43 4.26
C PHE A 382 -4.96 -8.28 4.11
N GLN A 383 -5.13 -9.53 3.70
CA GLN A 383 -4.01 -10.44 3.53
C GLN A 383 -3.02 -9.92 2.47
N ALA A 384 -3.52 -9.44 1.32
CA ALA A 384 -2.66 -8.88 0.27
C ALA A 384 -1.86 -7.64 0.70
N ARG A 385 -2.25 -6.94 1.78
CA ARG A 385 -1.52 -5.79 2.32
C ARG A 385 -0.59 -6.13 3.48
N PHE A 386 -0.78 -7.28 4.11
CA PHE A 386 -0.14 -7.60 5.37
C PHE A 386 0.61 -8.94 5.39
N ASP A 387 0.58 -9.72 4.30
CA ASP A 387 1.39 -10.93 4.16
C ASP A 387 2.90 -10.61 4.38
N ASN A 388 3.37 -9.45 3.89
CA ASN A 388 4.74 -8.95 4.02
C ASN A 388 5.14 -8.68 5.49
N GLU A 389 4.21 -8.36 6.40
CA GLU A 389 4.48 -8.25 7.83
C GLU A 389 4.14 -9.52 8.64
N LEU A 390 3.15 -10.31 8.20
CA LEU A 390 2.52 -11.35 9.03
C LEU A 390 2.75 -12.80 8.56
N LEU A 391 3.15 -13.05 7.31
CA LEU A 391 3.22 -14.39 6.72
C LEU A 391 4.47 -15.20 7.14
N GLY A 392 4.46 -15.65 8.38
CA GLY A 392 5.33 -16.69 8.89
C GLY A 392 6.81 -16.33 8.82
N ASP A 393 7.61 -17.18 8.17
CA ASP A 393 9.05 -16.95 8.00
C ASP A 393 9.35 -15.98 6.85
N GLN A 394 8.39 -15.66 5.99
CA GLN A 394 8.60 -14.80 4.82
C GLN A 394 8.31 -13.32 5.10
N SER A 395 8.02 -12.98 6.37
CA SER A 395 7.58 -11.65 6.76
C SER A 395 8.63 -10.87 7.54
N THR A 396 8.44 -9.55 7.67
CA THR A 396 9.30 -8.69 8.50
C THR A 396 9.35 -9.18 9.95
N LEU A 397 8.20 -9.56 10.53
CA LEU A 397 8.16 -10.18 11.86
C LEU A 397 8.94 -11.50 11.90
N GLY A 398 8.83 -12.33 10.87
CA GLY A 398 9.59 -13.56 10.73
C GLY A 398 11.10 -13.33 10.84
N ALA A 399 11.61 -12.35 10.08
CA ALA A 399 13.01 -11.95 10.08
C ALA A 399 13.49 -11.44 11.44
N GLU A 400 12.70 -10.59 12.10
CA GLU A 400 12.99 -10.06 13.44
C GLU A 400 13.10 -11.18 14.48
N ILE A 401 12.13 -12.09 14.48
CA ILE A 401 12.12 -13.26 15.38
C ILE A 401 13.35 -14.12 15.10
N ALA A 402 13.64 -14.44 13.85
CA ALA A 402 14.81 -15.23 13.47
C ALA A 402 16.11 -14.61 14.01
N LYS A 403 16.25 -13.27 13.94
CA LYS A 403 17.42 -12.55 14.46
C LYS A 403 17.50 -12.48 15.97
N ILE A 404 16.37 -12.42 16.68
CA ILE A 404 16.36 -12.60 18.15
C ILE A 404 16.87 -14.00 18.51
N LEU A 405 16.38 -15.04 17.82
CA LEU A 405 16.79 -16.42 18.08
C LEU A 405 18.27 -16.65 17.77
N GLU A 406 18.78 -16.09 16.67
CA GLU A 406 20.22 -16.07 16.34
C GLU A 406 21.02 -15.38 17.46
N GLY A 407 20.53 -14.25 17.95
CA GLY A 407 21.14 -13.51 19.05
C GLY A 407 21.18 -14.31 20.36
N PHE A 408 20.14 -15.08 20.69
CA PHE A 408 20.16 -15.99 21.84
C PHE A 408 21.18 -17.12 21.66
N GLN A 409 21.24 -17.73 20.48
CA GLN A 409 22.17 -18.84 20.19
C GLN A 409 23.64 -18.39 20.25
N THR A 410 23.93 -17.18 19.80
CA THR A 410 25.29 -16.62 19.73
C THR A 410 25.68 -15.81 20.97
N GLY A 411 24.72 -15.48 21.84
CA GLY A 411 24.91 -14.54 22.94
C GLY A 411 25.08 -13.08 22.49
N ASN A 412 24.70 -12.76 21.23
CA ASN A 412 24.85 -11.44 20.66
C ASN A 412 23.73 -10.49 21.12
N LYS A 413 23.98 -9.79 22.23
CA LYS A 413 23.05 -8.83 22.85
C LYS A 413 22.67 -7.68 21.92
N ALA A 414 23.61 -7.20 21.10
CA ALA A 414 23.35 -6.10 20.17
C ALA A 414 22.41 -6.53 19.04
N LEU A 415 22.53 -7.77 18.57
CA LEU A 415 21.60 -8.31 17.57
C LEU A 415 20.19 -8.48 18.13
N VAL A 416 20.04 -9.02 19.36
CA VAL A 416 18.73 -9.11 20.02
C VAL A 416 18.10 -7.74 20.19
N ALA A 417 18.87 -6.73 20.62
CA ALA A 417 18.37 -5.37 20.78
C ALA A 417 17.93 -4.77 19.43
N ALA A 418 18.76 -4.88 18.38
CA ALA A 418 18.42 -4.37 17.05
C ALA A 418 17.16 -5.03 16.48
N ALA A 419 17.01 -6.34 16.62
CA ALA A 419 15.84 -7.06 16.14
C ALA A 419 14.57 -6.73 16.95
N ALA A 420 14.68 -6.55 18.27
CA ALA A 420 13.58 -6.10 19.11
C ALA A 420 13.16 -4.64 18.82
N ASP A 421 14.12 -3.75 18.55
CA ASP A 421 13.85 -2.38 18.14
C ASP A 421 13.17 -2.33 16.76
N GLN A 422 13.56 -3.23 15.84
CA GLN A 422 12.90 -3.36 14.54
C GLN A 422 11.48 -3.89 14.68
N MET A 423 11.25 -4.89 15.53
CA MET A 423 9.91 -5.41 15.83
C MET A 423 8.96 -4.35 16.41
N HIS A 424 9.49 -3.43 17.23
CA HIS A 424 8.74 -2.27 17.67
C HIS A 424 8.43 -1.29 16.52
N GLN A 425 9.41 -1.01 15.65
CA GLN A 425 9.22 -0.10 14.50
C GLN A 425 8.22 -0.65 13.49
N ASN A 426 8.28 -1.94 13.17
CA ASN A 426 7.32 -2.64 12.33
C ASN A 426 5.90 -2.55 12.92
N ALA A 427 5.75 -2.82 14.22
CA ALA A 427 4.48 -2.60 14.92
C ALA A 427 3.99 -1.15 14.88
N ALA A 428 4.89 -0.18 14.96
CA ALA A 428 4.55 1.23 14.87
C ALA A 428 4.11 1.64 13.47
N ASP A 429 4.76 1.10 12.43
CA ASP A 429 4.42 1.36 11.04
C ASP A 429 3.03 0.81 10.71
N VAL A 430 2.78 -0.46 11.01
CA VAL A 430 1.45 -1.05 10.80
C VAL A 430 0.38 -0.33 11.63
N GLY A 431 0.69 0.02 12.88
CA GLY A 431 -0.22 0.83 13.71
C GLY A 431 -0.47 2.24 13.15
N GLY A 432 0.47 2.82 12.40
CA GLY A 432 0.32 4.09 11.72
C GLY A 432 -0.49 3.99 10.43
N ASN A 433 -0.42 2.84 9.76
CA ASN A 433 -1.13 2.53 8.52
C ASN A 433 -2.57 2.07 8.75
N ASN A 434 -3.02 1.91 10.00
CA ASN A 434 -4.35 1.45 10.37
C ASN A 434 -5.11 2.44 11.27
N ILE A 435 -6.43 2.46 11.10
CA ILE A 435 -7.36 3.22 11.92
C ILE A 435 -8.24 2.23 12.68
N PRO A 436 -8.22 2.22 14.03
CA PRO A 436 -9.14 1.44 14.85
C PRO A 436 -10.60 1.66 14.47
N VAL A 437 -11.46 0.65 14.64
CA VAL A 437 -12.90 0.74 14.32
C VAL A 437 -13.63 1.86 15.08
N ASN A 438 -13.11 2.26 16.25
CA ASN A 438 -13.63 3.36 17.05
C ASN A 438 -12.99 4.73 16.73
N GLY A 439 -12.11 4.79 15.73
CA GLY A 439 -11.39 5.98 15.30
C GLY A 439 -10.20 6.35 16.20
N GLY A 440 -9.43 7.33 15.74
CA GLY A 440 -8.18 7.76 16.39
C GLY A 440 -6.97 6.97 15.90
N ALA A 441 -5.94 6.88 16.73
CA ALA A 441 -4.68 6.21 16.40
C ALA A 441 -4.28 5.23 17.51
N TYR A 442 -3.61 4.15 17.12
CA TYR A 442 -2.98 3.22 18.06
C TYR A 442 -1.84 3.91 18.82
N ASN A 443 -1.74 3.63 20.11
CA ASN A 443 -0.54 3.96 20.89
C ASN A 443 0.53 2.89 20.66
N VAL A 444 1.43 3.16 19.73
CA VAL A 444 2.46 2.23 19.26
C VAL A 444 3.48 1.81 20.32
N ASP A 445 3.57 2.53 21.45
CA ASP A 445 4.46 2.20 22.58
C ASP A 445 3.82 1.26 23.62
N GLY A 446 2.54 0.94 23.45
CA GLY A 446 1.79 0.13 24.40
C GLY A 446 2.36 -1.29 24.52
N THR A 447 2.45 -1.82 25.74
CA THR A 447 2.88 -3.21 26.03
C THR A 447 1.73 -4.12 26.42
N THR A 448 0.51 -3.58 26.40
CA THR A 448 -0.75 -4.31 26.58
C THR A 448 -1.77 -3.74 25.60
N ALA A 449 -2.71 -4.57 25.12
CA ALA A 449 -3.76 -4.10 24.21
C ALA A 449 -4.53 -2.88 24.78
N ALA A 450 -4.73 -2.87 26.10
CA ALA A 450 -5.32 -1.73 26.82
C ALA A 450 -4.53 -0.43 26.65
N GLN A 451 -3.20 -0.49 26.78
CA GLN A 451 -2.33 0.66 26.60
C GLN A 451 -2.30 1.12 25.14
N VAL A 452 -2.34 0.16 24.20
CA VAL A 452 -2.36 0.44 22.76
C VAL A 452 -3.67 1.14 22.36
N LEU A 453 -4.81 0.74 22.92
CA LEU A 453 -6.12 1.34 22.62
C LEU A 453 -6.43 2.61 23.43
N ALA A 454 -5.62 2.97 24.43
CA ALA A 454 -5.90 4.06 25.36
C ALA A 454 -6.01 5.46 24.70
N THR A 455 -5.44 5.63 23.51
CA THR A 455 -5.44 6.88 22.74
C THR A 455 -6.56 6.97 21.70
N THR A 456 -7.38 5.92 21.56
CA THR A 456 -8.48 5.91 20.58
C THR A 456 -9.58 6.88 21.01
N GLY A 457 -9.80 7.88 20.18
CA GLY A 457 -10.61 9.06 20.49
C GLY A 457 -12.10 8.74 20.54
N GLY A 458 -12.58 8.32 21.70
CA GLY A 458 -13.98 8.06 21.95
C GLY A 458 -14.11 6.99 23.01
N GLY A 459 -14.24 7.40 24.27
CA GLY A 459 -14.57 6.51 25.38
C GLY A 459 -15.94 5.86 25.13
N ASN A 460 -15.95 4.77 24.37
CA ASN A 460 -17.12 3.94 24.19
C ASN A 460 -17.08 2.88 25.29
N ALA A 461 -18.21 2.68 25.97
CA ALA A 461 -18.36 1.72 27.06
C ALA A 461 -17.96 0.26 26.67
N ASN A 462 -17.87 -0.03 25.36
CA ASN A 462 -17.37 -1.28 24.82
C ASN A 462 -15.86 -1.46 25.01
N ALA A 463 -15.05 -0.40 24.98
CA ALA A 463 -13.60 -0.52 25.23
C ALA A 463 -13.33 -0.96 26.66
N ALA A 464 -14.13 -0.50 27.63
CA ALA A 464 -14.05 -0.94 29.03
C ALA A 464 -14.56 -2.38 29.23
N ALA A 465 -15.53 -2.84 28.42
CA ALA A 465 -16.05 -4.20 28.46
C ALA A 465 -15.06 -5.21 27.82
N VAL A 466 -14.49 -4.86 26.66
CA VAL A 466 -13.39 -5.60 26.01
C VAL A 466 -12.17 -5.63 26.92
N LEU A 467 -11.85 -4.51 27.60
CA LEU A 467 -10.82 -4.44 28.63
C LEU A 467 -11.09 -5.39 29.80
N ALA A 468 -12.34 -5.48 30.28
CA ALA A 468 -12.71 -6.40 31.35
C ALA A 468 -12.62 -7.88 30.91
N GLU A 469 -12.88 -8.18 29.64
CA GLU A 469 -12.81 -9.53 29.07
C GLU A 469 -11.35 -9.96 28.81
N ILE A 470 -10.50 -9.06 28.31
CA ILE A 470 -9.06 -9.27 28.13
C ILE A 470 -8.35 -9.41 29.49
N MET A 471 -8.71 -8.60 30.50
CA MET A 471 -8.11 -8.65 31.84
C MET A 471 -8.62 -9.82 32.70
N ALA A 472 -9.72 -10.48 32.31
CA ALA A 472 -10.26 -11.65 32.99
C ALA A 472 -9.61 -12.98 32.57
N GLN A 473 -8.72 -12.97 31.56
CA GLN A 473 -8.01 -14.16 31.07
C GLN A 473 -6.66 -14.32 31.80
N PRO A 474 -6.53 -15.28 32.73
CA PRO A 474 -5.26 -15.52 33.41
C PRO A 474 -4.30 -16.25 32.47
N SER A 475 -3.17 -15.61 32.12
CA SER A 475 -1.89 -16.25 31.73
C SER A 475 -1.99 -17.67 31.16
N ALA A 476 -2.76 -17.88 30.09
CA ALA A 476 -2.90 -19.14 29.40
C ALA A 476 -3.48 -18.84 28.01
N ASN A 477 -2.68 -19.07 26.98
CA ASN A 477 -3.05 -19.26 25.57
C ASN A 477 -4.25 -18.41 25.09
N VAL A 478 -3.95 -17.29 24.43
CA VAL A 478 -4.90 -16.63 23.53
C VAL A 478 -5.07 -17.53 22.31
N ILE A 479 -5.84 -18.60 22.47
CA ILE A 479 -6.50 -19.26 21.34
C ILE A 479 -7.52 -18.25 20.87
N MET A 480 -7.22 -17.63 19.73
CA MET A 480 -8.12 -16.80 18.95
C MET A 480 -9.51 -17.46 18.90
N LEU A 481 -10.54 -16.71 19.26
CA LEU A 481 -11.94 -17.14 19.31
C LEU A 481 -12.34 -17.83 17.99
N PRO A 482 -12.86 -19.07 18.00
CA PRO A 482 -13.43 -19.65 16.80
C PRO A 482 -14.85 -19.11 16.54
N ASN A 483 -15.12 -18.84 15.26
CA ASN A 483 -16.40 -18.60 14.59
C ASN A 483 -17.02 -17.19 14.67
N ALA A 484 -16.83 -16.41 13.61
CA ALA A 484 -17.89 -15.57 13.05
C ALA A 484 -18.43 -16.26 11.78
N ALA A 485 -19.59 -16.90 11.88
CA ALA A 485 -20.32 -17.38 10.71
C ALA A 485 -20.85 -16.17 9.90
N PRO A 486 -20.83 -16.20 8.56
CA PRO A 486 -21.35 -15.11 7.75
C PRO A 486 -22.87 -14.99 7.92
N ALA A 487 -23.33 -13.78 8.21
CA ALA A 487 -24.75 -13.45 8.22
C ALA A 487 -25.31 -13.56 6.79
N SER A 488 -26.24 -14.49 6.60
CA SER A 488 -27.03 -14.65 5.38
C SER A 488 -27.81 -13.38 5.06
N GLN A 489 -27.54 -12.75 3.91
CA GLN A 489 -28.48 -11.84 3.27
C GLN A 489 -29.37 -12.62 2.30
N ASP A 490 -30.59 -12.91 2.74
CA ASP A 490 -31.70 -13.27 1.86
C ASP A 490 -32.11 -12.02 1.06
N GLY A 491 -31.97 -12.11 -0.27
CA GLY A 491 -32.37 -11.08 -1.22
C GLY A 491 -32.50 -11.70 -2.61
N ALA A 492 -33.58 -12.45 -2.81
CA ALA A 492 -33.88 -13.18 -4.04
C ALA A 492 -34.03 -12.25 -5.27
N VAL A 493 -33.24 -12.50 -6.31
CA VAL A 493 -33.67 -12.35 -7.71
C VAL A 493 -33.22 -13.58 -8.49
N ALA A 494 -34.18 -14.38 -8.91
CA ALA A 494 -33.98 -15.55 -9.74
C ALA A 494 -33.90 -15.14 -11.22
N ALA A 495 -32.89 -15.64 -11.94
CA ALA A 495 -33.02 -16.06 -13.33
C ALA A 495 -31.91 -17.08 -13.66
N ALA A 496 -32.32 -18.30 -13.93
CA ALA A 496 -31.48 -19.47 -14.21
C ALA A 496 -30.95 -19.47 -15.65
N ILE A 497 -29.71 -19.95 -15.84
CA ILE A 497 -29.36 -20.89 -16.92
C ILE A 497 -28.33 -21.89 -16.36
N ALA A 498 -28.69 -23.17 -16.41
CA ALA A 498 -27.88 -24.31 -15.99
C ALA A 498 -26.91 -24.76 -17.11
N MET A 499 -25.72 -25.23 -16.74
CA MET A 499 -25.08 -26.42 -17.35
C MET A 499 -23.86 -26.89 -16.54
N GLU A 500 -24.11 -27.88 -15.68
CA GLU A 500 -23.41 -29.18 -15.53
C GLU A 500 -21.89 -29.29 -15.78
N GLY A 501 -21.13 -29.75 -14.76
CA GLY A 501 -19.71 -30.11 -14.92
C GLY A 501 -18.98 -30.57 -13.66
N GLN A 502 -19.32 -31.76 -13.17
CA GLN A 502 -18.49 -32.75 -12.43
C GLN A 502 -17.46 -32.31 -11.37
N MET A 503 -17.76 -32.70 -10.12
CA MET A 503 -16.80 -32.85 -9.01
C MET A 503 -15.78 -33.96 -9.31
N MET A 504 -14.49 -33.70 -9.05
CA MET A 504 -13.53 -34.76 -8.73
C MET A 504 -12.87 -34.48 -7.38
N GLU A 505 -13.21 -35.36 -6.45
CA GLU A 505 -12.64 -35.59 -5.14
C GLU A 505 -11.23 -36.21 -5.29
N MET A 506 -10.21 -35.60 -4.69
CA MET A 506 -8.87 -36.19 -4.59
C MET A 506 -8.56 -36.48 -3.13
N SER A 507 -8.70 -37.76 -2.79
CA SER A 507 -8.38 -38.37 -1.50
C SER A 507 -6.90 -38.26 -1.14
N HIS A 508 -6.65 -38.01 0.14
CA HIS A 508 -5.39 -38.21 0.83
C HIS A 508 -4.93 -39.68 0.76
N HIS A 509 -3.65 -39.89 0.43
CA HIS A 509 -2.94 -41.10 0.85
C HIS A 509 -1.64 -40.77 1.58
N HIS A 510 -1.57 -41.29 2.80
CA HIS A 510 -0.39 -41.38 3.65
C HIS A 510 0.72 -42.21 3.00
N HIS A 511 1.97 -41.83 3.23
CA HIS A 511 3.04 -42.81 3.46
C HIS A 511 4.03 -42.31 4.51
N HIS A 512 4.28 -43.17 5.49
CA HIS A 512 5.24 -43.02 6.57
C HIS A 512 6.68 -43.37 6.15
N HIS A 513 7.63 -42.79 6.90
CA HIS A 513 8.87 -43.35 7.46
C HIS A 513 10.26 -42.94 6.91
N MET A 514 10.94 -42.24 7.83
CA MET A 514 12.29 -42.49 8.40
C MET A 514 13.55 -41.93 7.72
N TRP A 515 14.34 -41.35 8.61
CA TRP A 515 15.64 -40.69 8.44
C TRP A 515 16.77 -41.66 8.06
N ALA A 516 17.74 -41.11 7.33
CA ALA A 516 19.18 -41.30 7.56
C ALA A 516 19.88 -39.97 7.27
#